data_AF-A0A7X0X3X5-F1
#
_entry.id   AF-A0A7X0X3X5-F1
#
_cell.length_a   1.000
_cell.length_b   1.000
_cell.length_c   1.000
_cell.angle_alpha   90.00
_cell.angle_beta   90.00
_cell.angle_gamma   90.00
#
_symmetry.space_group_name_H-M   'P 1'
#
loop_
_entity.id
_entity.type
_entity.pdbx_description
1 polymer ?
#
loop_
_entity_poly.entity_id
_entity_poly.type
_entity_poly.pdbx_seq_one_letter_code
_entity_poly.pdbx_strand_id
1 'polypeptide(L)'
;MGNWQQKWESWRDMTTAMQLEIKIEAAEKVTSYIKNAQFEEAINVIRQTEALLNELDFETKMSRVEEQLQAFTSEQEAAKSFEASQLQNLEKPSVNVTFDLSDVKAEAMNQFTKRDFKLVDSSETHMQFLRGNRNFYLDIFNPEKDAETHYNNLDEKCQYKNIGFICQNEATTQTATELTNAWLETLDAPKKKFLTINIANLEAMKQNQEVLFQ
;
A
#
# COMPACT_ATOMS: atom_id res chain seq x y z
N MET A 1 13.69 21.49 -0.11
CA MET A 1 12.28 21.60 0.35
C MET A 1 11.56 20.35 -0.11
N GLY A 2 10.83 19.69 0.77
CA GLY A 2 10.23 18.38 0.50
C GLY A 2 9.10 18.45 -0.53
N ASN A 3 8.92 17.39 -1.31
CA ASN A 3 7.85 17.24 -2.33
C ASN A 3 6.44 17.54 -1.75
N TRP A 4 6.23 17.31 -0.46
CA TRP A 4 4.96 17.61 0.20
C TRP A 4 4.72 19.12 0.44
N GLN A 5 5.77 19.90 0.72
CA GLN A 5 5.66 21.35 0.97
C GLN A 5 5.25 22.11 -0.30
N GLN A 6 5.74 21.67 -1.46
CA GLN A 6 5.35 22.26 -2.74
C GLN A 6 3.91 21.90 -3.13
N LYS A 7 3.50 20.66 -2.90
CA LYS A 7 2.09 20.25 -3.07
C LYS A 7 1.17 21.04 -2.13
N TRP A 8 1.67 21.33 -0.93
CA TRP A 8 0.97 22.10 0.08
C TRP A 8 0.69 23.55 -0.35
N GLU A 9 1.73 24.26 -0.78
CA GLU A 9 1.62 25.62 -1.29
C GLU A 9 0.69 25.69 -2.51
N SER A 10 0.82 24.72 -3.43
CA SER A 10 -0.05 24.64 -4.60
C SER A 10 -1.54 24.47 -4.26
N TRP A 11 -1.87 23.72 -3.22
CA TRP A 11 -3.27 23.54 -2.79
C TRP A 11 -3.83 24.77 -2.08
N ARG A 12 -3.02 25.44 -1.25
CA ARG A 12 -3.41 26.72 -0.64
C ARG A 12 -3.73 27.75 -1.72
N ASP A 13 -2.84 27.91 -2.69
CA ASP A 13 -2.99 28.92 -3.73
C ASP A 13 -4.20 28.63 -4.63
N MET A 14 -4.46 27.34 -4.91
CA MET A 14 -5.68 26.91 -5.62
C MET A 14 -6.96 27.20 -4.83
N THR A 15 -6.97 26.99 -3.52
CA THR A 15 -8.15 27.25 -2.69
C THR A 15 -8.45 28.74 -2.59
N THR A 16 -7.41 29.58 -2.46
CA THR A 16 -7.55 31.04 -2.50
C THR A 16 -8.12 31.52 -3.84
N ALA A 17 -7.69 30.93 -4.95
CA ALA A 17 -8.24 31.24 -6.27
C ALA A 17 -9.73 30.86 -6.38
N MET A 18 -10.12 29.69 -5.88
CA MET A 18 -11.53 29.26 -5.86
C MET A 18 -12.41 30.19 -5.01
N GLN A 19 -11.93 30.60 -3.82
CA GLN A 19 -12.67 31.54 -2.97
C GLN A 19 -12.90 32.89 -3.67
N LEU A 20 -11.91 33.37 -4.43
CA LEU A 20 -12.02 34.62 -5.19
C LEU A 20 -13.06 34.48 -6.31
N GLU A 21 -13.02 33.38 -7.07
CA GLU A 21 -13.95 33.12 -8.16
C GLU A 21 -15.41 33.00 -7.67
N ILE A 22 -15.63 32.28 -6.57
CA ILE A 22 -16.94 32.16 -5.92
C ILE A 22 -17.49 33.51 -5.48
N LYS A 23 -16.63 34.39 -4.91
CA LYS A 23 -17.04 35.75 -4.51
C LYS A 23 -17.40 36.62 -5.70
N ILE A 24 -16.67 36.51 -6.80
CA ILE A 24 -16.95 37.25 -8.04
C ILE A 24 -18.30 36.80 -8.61
N GLU A 25 -18.51 35.49 -8.77
CA GLU A 25 -19.76 34.95 -9.32
C GLU A 25 -20.97 35.29 -8.43
N ALA A 26 -20.81 35.25 -7.11
CA ALA A 26 -21.83 35.66 -6.16
C ALA A 26 -22.15 37.16 -6.28
N ALA A 27 -21.14 38.02 -6.41
CA ALA A 27 -21.34 39.46 -6.58
C ALA A 27 -22.09 39.79 -7.87
N GLU A 28 -21.80 39.09 -8.97
CA GLU A 28 -22.53 39.23 -10.24
C GLU A 28 -24.00 38.82 -10.10
N LYS A 29 -24.27 37.67 -9.46
CA LYS A 29 -25.64 37.18 -9.19
C LYS A 29 -26.42 38.11 -8.28
N VAL A 30 -25.82 38.55 -7.17
CA VAL A 30 -26.43 39.53 -6.25
C VAL A 30 -26.75 40.84 -6.97
N THR A 31 -25.83 41.34 -7.79
CA THR A 31 -26.04 42.56 -8.57
C THR A 31 -27.20 42.40 -9.55
N SER A 32 -27.30 41.25 -10.22
CA SER A 32 -28.43 40.94 -11.11
C SER A 32 -29.76 40.91 -10.38
N TYR A 33 -29.84 40.22 -9.24
CA TYR A 33 -31.05 40.14 -8.42
C TYR A 33 -31.47 41.50 -7.84
N ILE A 34 -30.53 42.32 -7.37
CA ILE A 34 -30.80 43.69 -6.90
C ILE A 34 -31.37 44.55 -8.04
N LYS A 35 -30.80 44.48 -9.25
CA LYS A 35 -31.30 45.22 -10.43
C LYS A 35 -32.72 44.83 -10.82
N ASN A 36 -33.12 43.60 -10.53
CA ASN A 36 -34.45 43.05 -10.80
C ASN A 36 -35.41 43.16 -9.60
N ALA A 37 -35.04 43.87 -8.52
CA ALA A 37 -35.81 43.99 -7.27
C ALA A 37 -36.11 42.65 -6.56
N GLN A 38 -35.29 41.63 -6.80
CA GLN A 38 -35.37 40.28 -6.22
C GLN A 38 -34.48 40.18 -4.96
N PHE A 39 -34.89 40.87 -3.90
CA PHE A 39 -34.06 41.02 -2.70
C PHE A 39 -33.93 39.74 -1.87
N GLU A 40 -34.96 38.88 -1.83
CA GLU A 40 -34.89 37.61 -1.09
C GLU A 40 -33.90 36.65 -1.76
N GLU A 41 -33.88 36.62 -3.09
CA GLU A 41 -32.95 35.82 -3.87
C GLU A 41 -31.51 36.33 -3.71
N ALA A 42 -31.31 37.65 -3.66
CA ALA A 42 -30.00 38.24 -3.36
C ALA A 42 -29.48 37.85 -1.96
N ILE A 43 -30.34 37.90 -0.94
CA ILE A 43 -30.00 37.49 0.44
C ILE A 43 -29.68 35.99 0.49
N ASN A 44 -30.44 35.16 -0.23
CA ASN A 44 -30.20 33.72 -0.27
C ASN A 44 -28.86 33.39 -0.94
N VAL A 45 -28.49 34.09 -2.02
CA VAL A 45 -27.16 33.94 -2.65
C VAL A 45 -26.05 34.29 -1.68
N ILE A 46 -26.16 35.43 -0.97
CA ILE A 46 -25.16 35.84 0.04
C ILE A 46 -24.98 34.73 1.10
N ARG A 47 -26.08 34.20 1.64
CA ARG A 47 -26.04 33.15 2.66
C ARG A 47 -25.42 31.84 2.13
N GLN A 48 -25.73 31.46 0.90
CA GLN A 48 -25.15 30.27 0.26
C GLN A 48 -23.66 30.44 0.01
N THR A 49 -23.23 31.63 -0.41
CA THR A 49 -21.83 31.98 -0.60
C THR A 49 -21.06 31.97 0.72
N GLU A 50 -21.63 32.50 1.81
CA GLU A 50 -21.02 32.44 3.14
C GLU A 50 -20.84 30.99 3.62
N ALA A 51 -21.86 30.14 3.43
CA ALA A 51 -21.75 28.72 3.78
C ALA A 51 -20.65 28.01 2.98
N LEU A 52 -20.58 28.24 1.67
CA LEU A 52 -19.58 27.65 0.79
C LEU A 52 -18.16 28.13 1.12
N LEU A 53 -17.99 29.42 1.44
CA LEU A 53 -16.70 29.99 1.84
C LEU A 53 -16.24 29.44 3.19
N ASN A 54 -17.15 29.23 4.14
CA ASN A 54 -16.83 28.58 5.42
C ASN A 54 -16.42 27.11 5.24
N GLU A 55 -17.02 26.40 4.28
CA GLU A 55 -16.57 25.05 3.92
C GLU A 55 -15.19 25.05 3.26
N LEU A 56 -14.87 26.10 2.50
CA LEU A 56 -13.57 26.32 1.86
C LEU A 56 -12.56 27.03 2.77
N ASP A 57 -12.87 27.28 4.05
CA ASP A 57 -11.95 27.91 5.01
C ASP A 57 -10.80 26.96 5.35
N PHE A 58 -9.84 27.01 4.44
CA PHE A 58 -8.64 26.19 4.42
C PHE A 58 -7.66 26.59 5.52
N GLU A 59 -7.61 27.87 5.92
CA GLU A 59 -6.69 28.31 6.97
C GLU A 59 -7.07 27.68 8.31
N THR A 60 -8.35 27.74 8.70
CA THR A 60 -8.82 27.13 9.95
C THR A 60 -8.68 25.60 9.94
N LYS A 61 -9.00 24.95 8.81
CA LYS A 61 -8.83 23.50 8.67
C LYS A 61 -7.36 23.10 8.63
N MET A 62 -6.48 23.94 8.08
CA MET A 62 -5.05 23.69 8.01
C MET A 62 -4.37 23.86 9.37
N SER A 63 -4.61 24.97 10.08
CA SER A 63 -4.03 25.15 11.41
C SER A 63 -4.34 23.97 12.33
N ARG A 64 -5.53 23.39 12.21
CA ARG A 64 -5.91 22.17 12.92
C ARG A 64 -5.10 20.93 12.50
N VAL A 65 -4.81 20.77 11.20
CA VAL A 65 -4.00 19.65 10.69
C VAL A 65 -2.52 19.83 11.09
N GLU A 66 -1.99 21.05 11.06
CA GLU A 66 -0.63 21.36 11.55
C GLU A 66 -0.51 21.07 13.04
N GLU A 67 -1.46 21.52 13.86
CA GLU A 67 -1.51 21.22 15.28
C GLU A 67 -1.54 19.71 15.54
N GLN A 68 -2.34 18.96 14.78
CA GLN A 68 -2.41 17.49 14.91
C GLN A 68 -1.11 16.80 14.47
N LEU A 69 -0.47 17.27 13.39
CA LEU A 69 0.82 16.73 12.94
C LEU A 69 1.94 17.05 13.92
N GLN A 70 1.94 18.26 14.49
CA GLN A 70 2.90 18.67 15.49
C GLN A 70 2.70 17.87 16.79
N ALA A 71 1.46 17.70 17.25
CA ALA A 71 1.14 16.86 18.39
C ALA A 71 1.56 15.40 18.16
N PHE A 72 1.27 14.82 17.00
CA PHE A 72 1.69 13.46 16.63
C PHE A 72 3.22 13.32 16.60
N THR A 73 3.93 14.32 16.10
CA THR A 73 5.40 14.32 16.05
C THR A 73 5.99 14.46 17.45
N SER A 74 5.43 15.33 18.29
CA SER A 74 5.86 15.50 19.69
C SER A 74 5.53 14.27 20.57
N GLU A 75 4.40 13.61 20.34
CA GLU A 75 4.07 12.32 20.99
C GLU A 75 5.02 11.21 20.51
N GLN A 76 5.38 11.18 19.23
CA GLN A 76 6.41 10.26 18.73
C GLN A 76 7.80 10.55 19.30
N GLU A 77 8.21 11.81 19.47
CA GLU A 77 9.50 12.16 20.06
C GLU A 77 9.54 11.86 21.57
N ALA A 78 8.44 12.11 22.28
CA ALA A 78 8.29 11.70 23.68
C ALA A 78 8.36 10.17 23.83
N ALA A 79 7.66 9.42 22.97
CA ALA A 79 7.71 7.96 22.94
C ALA A 79 9.09 7.43 22.53
N LYS A 80 9.74 8.02 21.51
CA LYS A 80 11.09 7.63 21.06
C LYS A 80 12.18 7.96 22.08
N SER A 81 12.08 9.05 22.84
CA SER A 81 13.07 9.35 23.90
C SER A 81 12.98 8.38 25.09
N PHE A 82 11.78 7.88 25.38
CA PHE A 82 11.53 6.87 26.41
C PHE A 82 11.91 5.45 25.94
N GLU A 83 11.60 5.08 24.69
CA GLU A 83 11.91 3.76 24.12
C GLU A 83 13.39 3.61 23.74
N ALA A 84 14.05 4.61 23.14
CA ALA A 84 15.45 4.50 22.71
C ALA A 84 16.42 4.26 23.88
N SER A 85 16.07 4.75 25.07
CA SER A 85 16.86 4.56 26.30
C SER A 85 16.68 3.16 26.91
N GLN A 86 15.58 2.46 26.59
CA GLN A 86 15.29 1.10 27.10
C GLN A 86 15.55 -0.01 26.07
N LEU A 87 15.61 0.32 24.78
CA LEU A 87 15.82 -0.63 23.68
C LEU A 87 17.28 -1.08 23.48
N GLN A 88 18.26 -0.46 24.13
CA GLN A 88 19.66 -0.94 24.06
C GLN A 88 19.87 -2.33 24.70
N ASN A 89 18.89 -2.83 25.48
CA ASN A 89 18.95 -4.15 26.13
C ASN A 89 17.76 -5.06 25.81
N LEU A 90 16.91 -4.71 24.85
CA LEU A 90 15.82 -5.60 24.40
C LEU A 90 16.26 -6.31 23.12
N GLU A 91 16.75 -7.53 23.27
CA GLU A 91 16.72 -8.49 22.17
C GLU A 91 15.26 -8.56 21.68
N LYS A 92 15.04 -8.27 20.38
CA LYS A 92 13.78 -8.59 19.70
C LYS A 92 13.40 -10.02 20.13
N PRO A 93 12.16 -10.28 20.57
CA PRO A 93 11.76 -11.66 20.82
C PRO A 93 11.94 -12.42 19.51
N SER A 94 12.99 -13.25 19.45
CA SER A 94 13.13 -14.25 18.43
C SER A 94 12.05 -15.27 18.74
N VAL A 95 10.88 -15.06 18.16
CA VAL A 95 10.01 -16.19 17.92
C VAL A 95 10.82 -17.07 16.98
N ASN A 96 11.45 -18.10 17.53
CA ASN A 96 11.94 -19.23 16.76
C ASN A 96 10.68 -19.84 16.12
N VAL A 97 10.24 -19.26 15.00
CA VAL A 97 9.28 -19.89 14.12
C VAL A 97 10.07 -21.00 13.48
N THR A 98 10.02 -22.18 14.09
CA THR A 98 10.58 -23.39 13.49
C THR A 98 9.88 -23.57 12.15
N PHE A 99 10.65 -23.53 11.06
CA PHE A 99 10.11 -23.72 9.73
C PHE A 99 9.70 -25.19 9.58
N ASP A 100 8.40 -25.47 9.65
CA ASP A 100 7.83 -26.78 9.33
C ASP A 100 7.22 -26.73 7.92
N LEU A 101 7.90 -27.41 6.99
CA LEU A 101 7.48 -27.49 5.59
C LEU A 101 6.06 -28.07 5.42
N SER A 102 5.68 -29.05 6.25
CA SER A 102 4.38 -29.72 6.15
C SER A 102 3.26 -28.76 6.55
N ASP A 103 3.46 -28.01 7.63
CA ASP A 103 2.50 -27.02 8.10
C ASP A 103 2.36 -25.85 7.12
N VAL A 104 3.49 -25.34 6.60
CA VAL A 104 3.48 -24.27 5.60
C VAL A 104 2.76 -24.72 4.33
N LYS A 105 2.97 -25.95 3.88
CA LYS A 105 2.29 -26.52 2.70
C LYS A 105 0.78 -26.65 2.93
N ALA A 106 0.37 -27.24 4.06
CA ALA A 106 -1.05 -27.41 4.39
C ALA A 106 -1.77 -26.06 4.49
N GLU A 107 -1.11 -25.08 5.11
CA GLU A 107 -1.63 -23.72 5.22
C GLU A 107 -1.74 -23.04 3.85
N ALA A 108 -0.72 -23.17 2.99
CA ALA A 108 -0.77 -22.64 1.64
C ALA A 108 -1.96 -23.19 0.87
N MET A 109 -2.15 -24.52 0.87
CA MET A 109 -3.30 -25.14 0.22
C MET A 109 -4.63 -24.58 0.74
N ASN A 110 -4.77 -24.39 2.06
CA ASN A 110 -5.96 -23.79 2.67
C ASN A 110 -6.18 -22.33 2.23
N GLN A 111 -5.14 -21.50 2.25
CA GLN A 111 -5.25 -20.07 1.92
C GLN A 111 -5.54 -19.83 0.44
N PHE A 112 -4.95 -20.62 -0.45
CA PHE A 112 -5.15 -20.49 -1.89
C PHE A 112 -6.53 -21.02 -2.31
N THR A 113 -6.97 -22.16 -1.77
CA THR A 113 -8.31 -22.71 -2.07
C THR A 113 -9.45 -21.78 -1.65
N LYS A 114 -9.28 -21.03 -0.53
CA LYS A 114 -10.23 -19.98 -0.11
C LYS A 114 -10.37 -18.81 -1.09
N ARG A 115 -9.47 -18.69 -2.08
CA ARG A 115 -9.36 -17.56 -3.02
C ARG A 115 -9.51 -17.98 -4.48
N ASP A 116 -10.31 -19.01 -4.73
CA ASP A 116 -10.61 -19.56 -6.05
C ASP A 116 -9.41 -20.15 -6.82
N PHE A 117 -8.30 -20.44 -6.13
CA PHE A 117 -7.23 -21.24 -6.73
C PHE A 117 -7.55 -22.73 -6.58
N LYS A 118 -7.51 -23.45 -7.69
CA LYS A 118 -7.60 -24.91 -7.71
C LYS A 118 -6.21 -25.49 -7.71
N LEU A 119 -5.91 -26.38 -6.77
CA LEU A 119 -4.67 -27.14 -6.80
C LEU A 119 -4.69 -28.11 -7.99
N VAL A 120 -3.66 -28.05 -8.83
CA VAL A 120 -3.48 -28.92 -10.00
C VAL A 120 -2.47 -30.01 -9.70
N ASP A 121 -1.33 -29.62 -9.13
CA ASP A 121 -0.25 -30.52 -8.76
C ASP A 121 0.47 -30.02 -7.51
N SER A 122 1.05 -30.93 -6.73
CA SER A 122 1.88 -30.57 -5.58
C SER A 122 2.95 -31.61 -5.32
N SER A 123 4.20 -31.17 -5.21
CA SER A 123 5.32 -31.95 -4.71
C SER A 123 5.68 -31.50 -3.28
N GLU A 124 6.85 -31.88 -2.76
CA GLU A 124 7.29 -31.54 -1.41
C GLU A 124 7.38 -30.02 -1.19
N THR A 125 8.02 -29.29 -2.11
CA THR A 125 8.15 -27.82 -2.02
C THR A 125 7.36 -27.08 -3.10
N HIS A 126 6.97 -27.76 -4.18
CA HIS A 126 6.34 -27.13 -5.33
C HIS A 126 4.82 -27.29 -5.28
N MET A 127 4.10 -26.24 -5.70
CA MET A 127 2.66 -26.25 -5.88
C MET A 127 2.26 -25.56 -7.18
N GLN A 128 1.44 -26.25 -7.97
CA GLN A 128 0.79 -25.68 -9.14
C GLN A 128 -0.67 -25.37 -8.82
N PHE A 129 -1.04 -24.10 -9.00
CA PHE A 129 -2.42 -23.66 -8.86
C PHE A 129 -2.99 -23.13 -10.18
N LEU A 130 -4.28 -23.36 -10.40
CA LEU A 130 -5.06 -22.81 -11.50
C LEU A 130 -6.07 -21.81 -10.96
N ARG A 131 -6.04 -20.58 -11.47
CA ARG A 131 -7.09 -19.56 -11.23
C ARG A 131 -7.55 -18.98 -12.55
N GLY A 132 -8.85 -19.09 -12.82
CA GLY A 132 -9.40 -18.81 -14.15
C GLY A 132 -8.75 -19.72 -15.21
N ASN A 133 -7.99 -19.12 -16.13
CA ASN A 133 -7.25 -19.82 -17.19
C ASN A 133 -5.72 -19.62 -17.08
N ARG A 134 -5.21 -19.34 -15.88
CA ARG A 134 -3.79 -19.09 -15.62
C ARG A 134 -3.23 -20.09 -14.62
N ASN A 135 -2.11 -20.72 -14.98
CA ASN A 135 -1.33 -21.57 -14.08
C ASN A 135 -0.31 -20.72 -13.31
N PHE A 136 -0.17 -21.02 -12.03
CA PHE A 136 0.78 -20.42 -11.09
C PHE A 136 1.65 -21.53 -10.53
N TYR A 137 2.97 -21.38 -10.68
CA TYR A 137 3.97 -22.36 -10.30
C TYR A 137 4.76 -21.80 -9.13
N LEU A 138 4.39 -22.17 -7.90
CA LEU A 138 4.90 -21.56 -6.68
C LEU A 138 5.67 -22.57 -5.86
N ASP A 139 6.83 -22.16 -5.35
CA ASP A 139 7.64 -22.97 -4.44
C ASP A 139 7.58 -22.43 -3.01
N ILE A 140 7.56 -23.31 -2.01
CA ILE A 140 7.64 -22.91 -0.61
C ILE A 140 9.05 -22.37 -0.35
N PHE A 141 9.12 -21.13 0.12
CA PHE A 141 10.38 -20.50 0.48
C PHE A 141 10.90 -21.06 1.81
N ASN A 142 12.05 -21.73 1.75
CA ASN A 142 12.76 -22.19 2.94
C ASN A 142 13.94 -21.25 3.23
N PRO A 143 13.91 -20.45 4.32
CA PRO A 143 14.97 -19.50 4.65
C PRO A 143 16.29 -20.15 5.10
N GLU A 144 16.31 -21.44 5.41
CA GLU A 144 17.52 -22.17 5.82
C GLU A 144 18.36 -22.62 4.61
N LYS A 145 17.80 -22.55 3.40
CA LYS A 145 18.52 -22.88 2.16
C LYS A 145 19.36 -21.69 1.68
N ASP A 146 20.40 -22.00 0.92
CA ASP A 146 21.25 -20.98 0.33
C ASP A 146 20.59 -20.28 -0.87
N ALA A 147 21.11 -19.10 -1.20
CA ALA A 147 20.64 -18.30 -2.32
C ALA A 147 20.71 -19.06 -3.66
N GLU A 148 21.73 -19.89 -3.84
CA GLU A 148 21.93 -20.67 -5.06
C GLU A 148 20.79 -21.68 -5.28
N THR A 149 20.32 -22.35 -4.23
CA THR A 149 19.15 -23.24 -4.34
C THR A 149 17.90 -22.47 -4.76
N HIS A 150 17.69 -21.26 -4.25
CA HIS A 150 16.55 -20.43 -4.66
C HIS A 150 16.66 -19.97 -6.11
N TYR A 151 17.87 -19.63 -6.58
CA TYR A 151 18.09 -19.24 -7.97
C TYR A 151 17.87 -20.42 -8.92
N ASN A 152 18.37 -21.60 -8.57
CA ASN A 152 18.15 -22.82 -9.36
C ASN A 152 16.65 -23.14 -9.51
N ASN A 153 15.86 -22.96 -8.45
CA ASN A 153 14.41 -23.14 -8.52
C ASN A 153 13.76 -22.13 -9.49
N LEU A 154 14.15 -20.86 -9.42
CA LEU A 154 13.64 -19.82 -10.33
C LEU A 154 14.06 -20.08 -11.79
N ASP A 155 15.31 -20.52 -12.03
CA ASP A 155 15.81 -20.88 -13.35
C ASP A 155 15.08 -22.07 -13.95
N GLU A 156 14.79 -23.12 -13.16
CA GLU A 156 14.01 -24.27 -13.62
C GLU A 156 12.59 -23.86 -14.06
N LYS A 157 11.99 -22.93 -13.31
CA LYS A 157 10.62 -22.47 -13.57
C LYS A 157 10.54 -21.28 -14.52
N CYS A 158 11.65 -20.65 -14.92
CA CYS A 158 11.63 -19.46 -15.79
C CYS A 158 11.04 -19.69 -17.19
N GLN A 159 10.82 -20.95 -17.57
CA GLN A 159 10.05 -21.34 -18.76
C GLN A 159 8.55 -21.06 -18.65
N TYR A 160 8.03 -20.86 -17.44
CA TYR A 160 6.62 -20.58 -17.16
C TYR A 160 6.38 -19.09 -16.92
N LYS A 161 5.15 -18.62 -17.18
CA LYS A 161 4.79 -17.20 -17.07
C LYS A 161 4.62 -16.72 -15.62
N ASN A 162 3.86 -17.44 -14.79
CA ASN A 162 3.55 -17.03 -13.42
C ASN A 162 4.27 -17.96 -12.46
N ILE A 163 5.37 -17.48 -11.89
CA ILE A 163 6.20 -18.25 -10.96
C ILE A 163 6.38 -17.48 -9.66
N GLY A 164 6.98 -18.10 -8.65
CA GLY A 164 7.47 -17.39 -7.48
C GLY A 164 7.41 -18.22 -6.22
N PHE A 165 7.23 -17.56 -5.08
CA PHE A 165 7.43 -18.16 -3.77
C PHE A 165 6.24 -18.01 -2.84
N ILE A 166 6.08 -18.99 -1.95
CA ILE A 166 5.16 -18.95 -0.81
C ILE A 166 6.00 -18.81 0.46
N CYS A 167 5.82 -17.70 1.14
CA CYS A 167 6.55 -17.29 2.34
C CYS A 167 5.64 -17.40 3.57
N GLN A 168 6.21 -17.83 4.68
CA GLN A 168 5.46 -18.06 5.92
C GLN A 168 5.05 -16.73 6.60
N ASN A 169 5.92 -15.72 6.53
CA ASN A 169 5.83 -14.48 7.28
C ASN A 169 6.52 -13.32 6.54
N GLU A 170 6.51 -12.12 7.12
CA GLU A 170 7.08 -10.93 6.49
C GLU A 170 8.61 -11.00 6.33
N ALA A 171 9.32 -11.58 7.31
CA ALA A 171 10.78 -11.72 7.24
C ALA A 171 11.21 -12.60 6.05
N THR A 172 10.58 -13.76 5.89
CA THR A 172 10.81 -14.66 4.75
C THR A 172 10.37 -14.05 3.42
N THR A 173 9.34 -13.21 3.44
CA THR A 173 8.86 -12.46 2.25
C THR A 173 9.90 -11.44 1.80
N GLN A 174 10.49 -10.70 2.73
CA GLN A 174 11.54 -9.73 2.42
C GLN A 174 12.77 -10.43 1.82
N THR A 175 13.24 -11.51 2.43
CA THR A 175 14.39 -12.29 1.91
C THR A 175 14.09 -12.87 0.53
N ALA A 176 12.91 -13.46 0.31
CA ALA A 176 12.52 -13.99 -1.00
C ALA A 176 12.46 -12.88 -2.07
N THR A 177 12.02 -11.67 -1.70
CA THR A 177 11.97 -10.52 -2.60
C THR A 177 13.36 -10.04 -2.99
N GLU A 178 14.26 -9.90 -2.02
CA GLU A 178 15.65 -9.51 -2.25
C GLU A 178 16.37 -10.51 -3.17
N LEU A 179 16.23 -11.81 -2.90
CA LEU A 179 16.77 -12.87 -3.75
C LEU A 179 16.16 -12.87 -5.15
N THR A 180 14.85 -12.71 -5.26
CA THR A 180 14.17 -12.63 -6.56
C THR A 180 14.67 -11.45 -7.38
N ASN A 181 14.83 -10.28 -6.77
CA ASN A 181 15.33 -9.09 -7.47
C ASN A 181 16.78 -9.27 -7.93
N ALA A 182 17.64 -9.82 -7.07
CA ALA A 182 19.02 -10.14 -7.42
C ALA A 182 19.09 -11.17 -8.56
N TRP A 183 18.24 -12.20 -8.54
CA TRP A 183 18.14 -13.17 -9.65
C TRP A 183 17.66 -12.49 -10.94
N LEU A 184 16.61 -11.66 -10.85
CA LEU A 184 16.07 -10.94 -12.00
C LEU A 184 17.15 -10.08 -12.66
N GLU A 185 18.10 -9.49 -11.92
CA GLU A 185 19.22 -8.73 -12.49
C GLU A 185 20.09 -9.58 -13.44
N THR A 186 20.24 -10.87 -13.17
CA THR A 186 21.08 -11.80 -13.96
C THR A 186 20.46 -12.21 -15.30
N LEU A 187 19.15 -12.07 -15.47
CA LEU A 187 18.44 -12.48 -16.68
C LEU A 187 18.58 -11.45 -17.82
N ASP A 188 18.43 -11.92 -19.05
CA ASP A 188 18.30 -11.03 -20.22
C ASP A 188 16.94 -10.31 -20.22
N ALA A 189 16.93 -9.05 -20.68
CA ALA A 189 15.72 -8.22 -20.72
C ALA A 189 14.49 -8.87 -21.41
N PRO A 190 14.62 -9.65 -22.50
CA PRO A 190 13.49 -10.34 -23.09
C PRO A 190 12.84 -11.35 -22.13
N LYS A 191 13.63 -12.12 -21.38
CA LYS A 191 13.11 -13.12 -20.44
C LYS A 191 12.34 -12.46 -19.29
N LYS A 192 12.88 -11.37 -18.74
CA LYS A 192 12.21 -10.60 -17.67
C LYS A 192 10.82 -10.11 -18.06
N LYS A 193 10.64 -9.68 -19.32
CA LYS A 193 9.37 -9.13 -19.81
C LYS A 193 8.23 -10.15 -19.86
N PHE A 194 8.53 -11.44 -19.97
CA PHE A 194 7.52 -12.50 -20.06
C PHE A 194 7.20 -13.15 -18.71
N LEU A 195 7.93 -12.80 -17.65
CA LEU A 195 7.77 -13.36 -16.31
C LEU A 195 6.89 -12.45 -15.44
N THR A 196 6.09 -13.08 -14.61
CA THR A 196 5.37 -12.44 -13.50
C THR A 196 5.76 -13.20 -12.24
N ILE A 197 6.50 -12.53 -11.35
CA ILE A 197 6.94 -13.13 -10.09
C ILE A 197 5.92 -12.83 -8.99
N ASN A 198 5.43 -13.87 -8.35
CA ASN A 198 4.39 -13.83 -7.34
C ASN A 198 5.00 -14.24 -6.00
N ILE A 199 4.97 -13.36 -5.00
CA ILE A 199 5.42 -13.68 -3.65
C ILE A 199 4.20 -13.66 -2.72
N ALA A 200 3.84 -14.81 -2.18
CA ALA A 200 2.68 -15.00 -1.31
C ALA A 200 3.10 -14.99 0.16
N ASN A 201 2.59 -14.07 0.97
CA ASN A 201 2.80 -14.10 2.42
C ASN A 201 1.59 -14.76 3.10
N LEU A 202 1.79 -15.94 3.70
CA LEU A 202 0.71 -16.70 4.35
C LEU A 202 0.14 -15.98 5.58
N GLU A 203 0.96 -15.26 6.34
CA GLU A 203 0.50 -14.47 7.49
C GLU A 203 -0.41 -13.32 7.05
N ALA A 204 0.00 -12.59 6.00
CA ALA A 204 -0.81 -11.53 5.41
C ALA A 204 -2.12 -12.09 4.83
N MET A 205 -2.07 -13.25 4.16
CA MET A 205 -3.27 -13.94 3.67
C MET A 205 -4.18 -14.41 4.81
N LYS A 206 -3.66 -14.78 5.98
CA LYS A 206 -4.52 -15.11 7.13
C LYS A 206 -5.29 -13.88 7.62
N GLN A 207 -4.64 -12.73 7.66
CA GLN A 207 -5.19 -11.49 8.21
C GLN A 207 -6.12 -10.77 7.24
N ASN A 208 -5.89 -10.89 5.93
CA ASN A 208 -6.69 -10.22 4.91
C ASN A 208 -6.98 -11.13 3.70
N GLN A 209 -8.28 -11.37 3.45
CA GLN A 209 -8.75 -12.20 2.35
C GLN A 209 -8.47 -11.61 0.96
N GLU A 210 -8.37 -10.28 0.86
CA GLU A 210 -8.20 -9.56 -0.40
C GLU A 210 -6.74 -9.44 -0.87
N VAL A 211 -5.76 -9.81 -0.03
CA VAL A 211 -4.35 -9.82 -0.43
C VAL A 211 -4.15 -10.88 -1.49
N LEU A 212 -4.09 -10.42 -2.73
CA LEU A 212 -3.88 -11.22 -3.93
C LEU A 212 -2.92 -10.46 -4.83
N PHE A 213 -1.70 -10.99 -4.94
CA PHE A 213 -0.71 -10.85 -6.01
C PHE A 213 -0.82 -9.63 -6.94
N GLN A 214 0.25 -8.84 -7.03
CA GLN A 214 0.46 -7.83 -8.06
C GLN A 214 0.79 -8.45 -9.42
#